data_AF-A0A8S9LK02-F1
#
_entry.id   AF-A0A8S9LK02-F1
#
_cell.length_a   1.000
_cell.length_b   1.000
_cell.length_c   1.000
_cell.angle_alpha   90.00
_cell.angle_beta   90.00
_cell.angle_gamma   90.00
#
_symmetry.space_group_name_H-M   'P 1'
#
loop_
_entity.id
_entity.type
_entity.pdbx_description
1 polymer ?
#
loop_
_entity_poly.entity_id
_entity_poly.type
_entity_poly.pdbx_seq_one_letter_code
_entity_poly.pdbx_strand_id
1 'polypeptide(L)'
;MSIRNTCLPMEIETVTDTTMPNHDETEIESTEFEKNQKRYQDLISTFPHVKGWGFKDPFIRYGGHWWIQTILEGSLYAQEFFQARPNDFFICSYLKTGTTWLKSLTFIIANRSRFDDSTNPLLKRNPHELIPFLEIEFPLFPQVDSLKDKGNTLF
;
A
#
# COMPACT_ATOMS: atom_id res chain seq x y z
N MET A 1 28.26 -62.92 -21.80
CA MET A 1 27.97 -63.40 -20.43
C MET A 1 27.61 -62.17 -19.60
N SER A 2 26.35 -61.73 -19.70
CA SER A 2 25.31 -61.78 -18.64
C SER A 2 25.55 -60.78 -17.51
N ILE A 3 24.82 -59.66 -17.59
CA ILE A 3 24.62 -58.65 -16.54
C ILE A 3 23.99 -59.33 -15.33
N ARG A 4 24.51 -59.09 -14.12
CA ARG A 4 23.76 -59.25 -12.88
C ARG A 4 24.04 -58.08 -11.95
N ASN A 5 23.02 -57.24 -11.78
CA ASN A 5 22.85 -56.40 -10.61
C ASN A 5 22.58 -57.31 -9.40
N THR A 6 23.23 -57.03 -8.28
CA THR A 6 22.78 -57.44 -6.95
C THR A 6 22.99 -56.29 -5.97
N CYS A 7 21.87 -55.80 -5.45
CA CYS A 7 21.73 -54.80 -4.39
C CYS A 7 21.98 -55.46 -3.01
N LEU A 8 22.48 -54.70 -2.03
CA LEU A 8 22.46 -55.01 -0.60
C LEU A 8 21.98 -53.76 0.18
N PRO A 9 21.35 -53.92 1.37
CA PRO A 9 20.26 -53.04 1.82
C PRO A 9 20.57 -52.11 3.00
N MET A 10 19.81 -51.00 3.03
CA MET A 10 19.15 -50.29 4.15
C MET A 10 19.87 -50.01 5.48
N GLU A 11 19.98 -48.73 5.83
CA GLU A 11 19.75 -48.23 7.20
C GLU A 11 18.78 -47.04 7.15
N ILE A 12 17.66 -47.18 7.84
CA ILE A 12 16.66 -46.13 8.11
C ILE A 12 16.84 -45.79 9.58
N GLU A 13 17.31 -44.58 9.89
CA GLU A 13 17.21 -44.04 11.24
C GLU A 13 15.93 -43.21 11.34
N THR A 14 15.06 -43.65 12.26
CA THR A 14 13.85 -42.97 12.71
C THR A 14 14.22 -41.99 13.83
N VAL A 15 13.90 -40.71 13.68
CA VAL A 15 13.90 -39.74 14.80
C VAL A 15 12.54 -39.04 14.88
N THR A 16 11.86 -39.43 15.96
CA THR A 16 10.75 -38.87 16.74
C THR A 16 10.13 -37.52 16.34
N ASP A 17 8.81 -37.60 16.14
CA ASP A 17 7.74 -36.74 16.64
C ASP A 17 8.17 -35.38 17.20
N THR A 18 8.02 -34.34 16.38
CA THR A 18 7.95 -32.96 16.86
C THR A 18 6.54 -32.49 16.59
N THR A 19 5.78 -32.36 17.68
CA THR A 19 4.48 -31.70 17.76
C THR A 19 4.49 -30.40 16.96
N MET A 20 3.71 -30.37 15.89
CA MET A 20 3.42 -29.13 15.15
C MET A 20 2.74 -28.15 16.11
N PRO A 21 3.26 -26.92 16.29
CA PRO A 21 2.46 -25.89 16.93
C PRO A 21 1.30 -25.61 15.99
N ASN A 22 0.08 -25.75 16.51
CA ASN A 22 -1.13 -25.26 15.86
C ASN A 22 -0.87 -23.82 15.42
N HIS A 23 -0.84 -23.61 14.11
CA HIS A 23 -0.88 -22.26 13.57
C HIS A 23 -2.27 -21.76 13.92
N ASP A 24 -2.36 -20.88 14.93
CA ASP A 24 -3.53 -20.04 15.11
C ASP A 24 -3.81 -19.41 13.75
N GLU A 25 -4.97 -19.75 13.19
CA GLU A 25 -5.56 -19.01 12.10
C GLU A 25 -5.90 -17.64 12.70
N THR A 26 -4.97 -16.69 12.61
CA THR A 26 -5.28 -15.29 12.81
C THR A 26 -6.32 -14.96 11.74
N GLU A 27 -7.60 -14.88 12.12
CA GLU A 27 -8.61 -14.26 11.28
C GLU A 27 -8.05 -12.89 10.88
N ILE A 28 -7.63 -12.77 9.61
CA ILE A 28 -7.19 -11.49 9.05
C ILE A 28 -8.48 -10.68 8.96
N GLU A 29 -8.75 -9.90 10.01
CA GLU A 29 -9.87 -8.98 10.01
C GLU A 29 -9.71 -8.06 8.80
N SER A 30 -10.74 -8.03 7.94
CA SER A 30 -10.71 -7.20 6.75
C SER A 30 -10.57 -5.73 7.12
N THR A 31 -9.77 -5.01 6.36
CA THR A 31 -9.61 -3.56 6.51
C THR A 31 -10.94 -2.85 6.27
N GLU A 32 -11.11 -1.67 6.85
CA GLU A 32 -12.33 -0.87 6.65
C GLU A 32 -12.53 -0.52 5.17
N PHE A 33 -11.44 -0.36 4.41
CA PHE A 33 -11.51 -0.21 2.95
C PHE A 33 -12.12 -1.43 2.27
N GLU A 34 -11.64 -2.64 2.56
CA GLU A 34 -12.15 -3.89 2.00
C GLU A 34 -13.63 -4.12 2.35
N LYS A 35 -14.04 -3.79 3.58
CA LYS A 35 -15.45 -3.85 4.03
C LYS A 35 -16.37 -2.96 3.17
N ASN A 36 -15.88 -1.80 2.72
CA ASN A 36 -16.64 -0.84 1.93
C ASN A 36 -16.41 -0.96 0.40
N GLN A 37 -15.43 -1.73 -0.03
CA GLN A 37 -14.98 -1.75 -1.43
C GLN A 37 -16.10 -2.10 -2.41
N LYS A 38 -16.91 -3.12 -2.10
CA LYS A 38 -18.04 -3.52 -2.94
C LYS A 38 -19.05 -2.38 -3.13
N ARG A 39 -19.34 -1.62 -2.07
CA ARG A 39 -20.25 -0.46 -2.14
C ARG A 39 -19.68 0.62 -3.06
N TYR A 40 -18.37 0.88 -3.01
CA TYR A 40 -17.73 1.82 -3.93
C TYR A 40 -17.80 1.35 -5.38
N GLN A 41 -17.54 0.07 -5.64
CA GLN A 41 -17.64 -0.50 -6.99
C GLN A 41 -19.06 -0.41 -7.54
N ASP A 42 -20.07 -0.75 -6.73
CA ASP A 42 -21.47 -0.63 -7.09
C ASP A 42 -21.84 0.83 -7.45
N LEU A 43 -21.38 1.80 -6.65
CA LEU A 43 -21.58 3.22 -6.94
C LEU A 43 -20.88 3.65 -8.24
N ILE A 44 -19.60 3.32 -8.38
CA ILE A 44 -18.76 3.66 -9.54
C ILE A 44 -19.34 3.10 -10.83
N SER A 45 -19.95 1.89 -10.78
CA SER A 45 -20.56 1.24 -11.95
C SER A 45 -21.67 2.08 -12.60
N THR A 46 -22.32 2.98 -11.83
CA THR A 46 -23.38 3.86 -12.33
C THR A 46 -22.86 5.08 -13.09
N PHE A 47 -21.56 5.38 -12.99
CA PHE A 47 -20.97 6.56 -13.61
C PHE A 47 -20.63 6.34 -15.09
N PRO A 48 -20.45 7.40 -15.89
CA PRO A 48 -20.00 7.27 -17.28
C PRO A 48 -18.59 6.67 -17.36
N HIS A 49 -18.44 5.62 -18.17
CA HIS A 49 -17.17 4.95 -18.42
C HIS A 49 -16.70 5.21 -19.86
N VAL A 50 -15.41 5.45 -20.05
CA VAL A 50 -14.77 5.50 -21.37
C VAL A 50 -13.53 4.62 -21.39
N LYS A 51 -13.21 4.08 -22.57
CA LYS A 51 -12.03 3.25 -22.75
C LYS A 51 -10.78 4.04 -22.35
N GLY A 52 -9.99 3.49 -21.43
CA GLY A 52 -8.74 4.07 -20.97
C GLY A 52 -7.64 4.07 -22.04
N TRP A 53 -6.64 4.91 -21.85
CA TRP A 53 -5.44 4.92 -22.71
C TRP A 53 -4.47 3.83 -22.23
N GLY A 54 -4.56 2.62 -22.81
CA GLY A 54 -3.61 1.53 -22.56
C GLY A 54 -3.72 0.83 -21.20
N PHE A 55 -4.56 1.32 -20.28
CA PHE A 55 -4.94 0.60 -19.07
C PHE A 55 -6.02 -0.44 -19.40
N LYS A 56 -6.00 -1.59 -18.71
CA LYS A 56 -7.09 -2.57 -18.79
C LYS A 56 -8.41 -1.96 -18.27
N ASP A 57 -8.29 -1.03 -17.33
CA ASP A 57 -9.43 -0.41 -16.66
C ASP A 57 -9.93 0.85 -17.40
N PRO A 58 -11.25 1.07 -17.46
CA PRO A 58 -11.85 2.26 -18.05
C PRO A 58 -11.56 3.53 -17.23
N PHE A 59 -11.63 4.69 -17.87
CA PHE A 59 -11.75 5.96 -17.16
C PHE A 59 -13.20 6.21 -16.76
N ILE A 60 -13.41 6.61 -15.50
CA ILE A 60 -14.71 6.89 -14.93
C ILE A 60 -14.88 8.40 -14.72
N ARG A 61 -16.03 8.96 -15.10
CA ARG A 61 -16.34 10.37 -14.88
C ARG A 61 -16.95 10.59 -13.50
N TYR A 62 -16.26 11.33 -12.63
CA TYR A 62 -16.75 11.72 -11.30
C TYR A 62 -16.32 13.16 -10.97
N GLY A 63 -17.24 13.97 -10.43
CA GLY A 63 -16.97 15.35 -10.04
C GLY A 63 -16.44 16.24 -11.17
N GLY A 64 -16.85 15.98 -12.42
CA GLY A 64 -16.38 16.72 -13.60
C GLY A 64 -15.01 16.28 -14.16
N HIS A 65 -14.35 15.31 -13.54
CA HIS A 65 -13.02 14.82 -13.91
C HIS A 65 -13.05 13.33 -14.29
N TRP A 66 -11.97 12.85 -14.91
CA TRP A 66 -11.79 11.45 -15.29
C TRP A 66 -10.83 10.76 -14.34
N TRP A 67 -11.23 9.59 -13.84
CA TRP A 67 -10.53 8.85 -12.81
C TRP A 67 -10.23 7.43 -13.25
N ILE A 68 -9.17 6.86 -12.68
CA ILE A 68 -8.92 5.42 -12.71
C ILE A 68 -9.71 4.81 -11.56
N GLN A 69 -10.34 3.65 -11.77
CA GLN A 69 -11.22 3.01 -10.78
C GLN A 69 -10.57 2.88 -9.40
N THR A 70 -9.35 2.36 -9.32
CA THR A 70 -8.63 2.16 -8.06
C THR A 70 -8.40 3.47 -7.30
N ILE A 71 -8.05 4.54 -8.00
CA ILE A 71 -7.85 5.87 -7.41
C ILE A 71 -9.20 6.45 -6.95
N LEU A 72 -10.28 6.21 -7.71
CA LEU A 72 -11.61 6.68 -7.34
C LEU A 72 -12.17 5.96 -6.11
N GLU A 73 -12.01 4.63 -6.02
CA GLU A 73 -12.38 3.86 -4.82
C GLU A 73 -11.65 4.39 -3.58
N GLY A 74 -10.34 4.59 -3.68
CA GLY A 74 -9.54 5.15 -2.59
C GLY A 74 -9.91 6.60 -2.23
N SER A 75 -10.27 7.41 -3.24
CA SER A 75 -10.73 8.79 -3.02
C SER A 75 -12.08 8.85 -2.30
N LEU A 76 -13.02 7.97 -2.66
CA LEU A 76 -14.32 7.86 -1.97
C LEU A 76 -14.13 7.41 -0.52
N TYR A 77 -13.26 6.43 -0.30
CA TYR A 77 -12.90 6.00 1.05
C TYR A 77 -12.27 7.13 1.88
N ALA A 78 -11.30 7.84 1.31
CA ALA A 78 -10.68 8.97 1.99
C ALA A 78 -11.71 10.07 2.35
N GLN A 79 -12.66 10.35 1.46
CA GLN A 79 -13.73 11.33 1.76
C GLN A 79 -14.58 10.95 2.97
N GLU A 80 -14.78 9.65 3.23
CA GLU A 80 -15.62 9.17 4.33
C GLU A 80 -14.84 8.94 5.64
N PHE A 81 -13.59 8.46 5.55
CA PHE A 81 -12.85 7.96 6.71
C PHE A 81 -11.66 8.81 7.12
N PHE A 82 -11.17 9.69 6.23
CA PHE A 82 -10.01 10.51 6.57
C PHE A 82 -10.40 11.66 7.52
N GLN A 83 -9.77 11.71 8.68
CA GLN A 83 -9.97 12.76 9.67
C GLN A 83 -8.73 13.66 9.73
N ALA A 84 -8.83 14.82 9.09
CA ALA A 84 -7.75 15.82 9.10
C ALA A 84 -7.54 16.37 10.51
N ARG A 85 -6.28 16.53 10.90
CA ARG A 85 -5.87 17.27 12.09
C ARG A 85 -5.48 18.70 11.71
N PRO A 86 -5.59 19.68 12.63
CA PRO A 86 -5.26 21.07 12.33
C PRO A 86 -3.81 21.33 11.89
N ASN A 87 -2.90 20.37 12.15
CA ASN A 87 -1.48 20.49 11.85
C ASN A 87 -1.07 19.70 10.60
N ASP A 88 -2.01 19.07 9.89
CA ASP A 88 -1.70 18.26 8.71
C ASP A 88 -1.35 19.16 7.52
N PHE A 89 -0.42 18.70 6.68
CA PHE A 89 0.01 19.42 5.50
C PHE A 89 -0.21 18.57 4.24
N PHE A 90 -1.07 19.06 3.34
CA PHE A 90 -1.34 18.38 2.07
C PHE A 90 -0.41 18.84 0.97
N ILE A 91 0.12 17.87 0.24
CA ILE A 91 0.81 18.10 -1.03
C ILE A 91 -0.17 17.77 -2.16
N CYS A 92 -0.60 18.79 -2.89
CA CYS A 92 -1.54 18.65 -4.00
C CYS A 92 -0.83 18.93 -5.32
N SER A 93 -0.95 18.01 -6.28
CA SER A 93 -0.41 18.18 -7.63
C SER A 93 -1.07 17.22 -8.60
N TYR A 94 -1.04 17.55 -9.90
CA TYR A 94 -1.47 16.60 -10.92
C TYR A 94 -0.44 15.49 -11.11
N LEU A 95 -0.88 14.32 -11.57
CA LEU A 95 0.01 13.18 -11.79
C LEU A 95 1.16 13.56 -12.73
N LYS A 96 2.36 13.10 -12.37
CA LYS A 96 3.62 13.28 -13.13
C LYS A 96 4.12 14.73 -13.26
N THR A 97 3.60 15.69 -12.49
CA THR A 97 4.13 17.06 -12.45
C THR A 97 5.20 17.30 -11.38
N GLY A 98 5.95 16.25 -10.99
CA GLY A 98 7.04 16.38 -10.01
C GLY A 98 6.66 16.09 -8.55
N THR A 99 5.62 15.29 -8.29
CA THR A 99 5.22 14.81 -6.96
C THR A 99 6.40 14.30 -6.13
N THR A 100 7.30 13.52 -6.73
CA THR A 100 8.45 12.94 -6.04
C THR A 100 9.39 14.01 -5.51
N TRP A 101 9.71 15.02 -6.33
CA TRP A 101 10.57 16.12 -5.93
C TRP A 101 9.91 16.99 -4.85
N LEU A 102 8.61 17.26 -5.00
CA LEU A 102 7.84 18.03 -4.03
C LEU A 102 7.70 17.31 -2.67
N LYS A 103 7.47 15.99 -2.68
CA LYS A 103 7.46 15.15 -1.47
C LYS A 103 8.82 15.17 -0.77
N SER A 104 9.92 14.98 -1.51
CA SER A 104 11.28 15.07 -0.93
C SER A 104 11.55 16.41 -0.27
N LEU A 105 11.30 17.52 -0.99
CA LEU A 105 11.55 18.86 -0.47
C LEU A 105 10.74 19.15 0.79
N THR A 106 9.45 18.82 0.77
CA THR A 106 8.57 19.05 1.92
C THR A 106 9.04 18.24 3.14
N PHE A 107 9.42 16.97 2.92
CA PHE A 107 9.94 16.11 3.98
C PHE A 107 11.22 16.70 4.61
N ILE A 108 12.17 17.17 3.79
CA ILE A 108 13.40 17.80 4.27
C ILE A 108 13.08 19.05 5.08
N ILE A 109 12.25 19.95 4.56
CA ILE A 109 11.93 21.22 5.22
C ILE A 109 11.27 20.98 6.59
N ALA A 110 10.31 20.05 6.66
CA ALA A 110 9.59 19.73 7.89
C ALA A 110 10.49 19.03 8.93
N ASN A 111 11.43 18.19 8.48
CA ASN A 111 12.26 17.38 9.37
C ASN A 111 13.72 17.86 9.48
N ARG A 112 14.03 19.09 9.04
CA ARG A 112 15.39 19.66 9.02
C ARG A 112 16.07 19.75 10.39
N SER A 113 15.28 19.79 11.47
CA SER A 113 15.80 19.79 12.84
C SER A 113 15.94 18.39 13.44
N ARG A 114 15.40 17.35 12.77
CA ARG A 114 15.40 15.96 13.23
C ARG A 114 16.52 15.15 12.58
N PHE A 115 16.87 15.44 11.33
CA PHE A 115 17.85 14.69 10.56
C PHE A 115 18.88 15.62 9.93
N ASP A 116 20.14 15.24 10.03
CA ASP A 116 21.23 15.85 9.26
C ASP A 116 21.20 15.34 7.82
N ASP A 117 21.84 16.06 6.91
CA ASP A 117 21.91 15.71 5.48
C ASP A 117 22.46 14.29 5.25
N SER A 118 23.40 13.83 6.07
CA SER A 118 24.02 12.50 5.97
C SER A 118 23.20 11.37 6.59
N THR A 119 22.25 11.69 7.47
CA THR A 119 21.40 10.71 8.17
C THR A 119 19.96 10.72 7.68
N ASN A 120 19.66 11.53 6.66
CA ASN A 120 18.31 11.72 6.16
C ASN A 120 17.69 10.42 5.60
N PRO A 121 16.47 10.04 6.01
CA PRO A 121 15.75 8.88 5.50
C PRO A 121 15.62 8.84 3.97
N LEU A 122 15.58 9.99 3.29
CA LEU A 122 15.51 10.09 1.82
C LEU A 122 16.72 9.48 1.10
N LEU A 123 17.85 9.28 1.79
CA LEU A 123 19.02 8.58 1.23
C LEU A 123 18.81 7.07 1.12
N LYS A 124 17.82 6.52 1.84
CA LYS A 124 17.59 5.06 1.97
C LYS A 124 16.19 4.63 1.53
N ARG A 125 15.22 5.54 1.51
CA ARG A 125 13.79 5.27 1.29
C ARG A 125 13.25 6.13 0.15
N ASN A 126 12.24 5.62 -0.54
CA ASN A 126 11.54 6.42 -1.54
C ASN A 126 10.70 7.54 -0.86
N PRO A 127 10.67 8.78 -1.39
CA PRO A 127 9.82 9.85 -0.85
C PRO A 127 8.34 9.49 -0.74
N HIS A 128 7.84 8.61 -1.62
CA HIS A 128 6.47 8.10 -1.59
C HIS A 128 6.18 7.22 -0.36
N GLU A 129 7.21 6.59 0.24
CA GLU A 129 7.06 5.84 1.50
C GLU A 129 6.99 6.77 2.72
N LEU A 130 7.67 7.92 2.67
CA LEU A 130 7.74 8.88 3.77
C LEU A 130 6.51 9.80 3.83
N ILE A 131 5.91 10.06 2.67
CA ILE A 131 4.71 10.86 2.52
C ILE A 131 3.68 10.03 1.74
N PRO A 132 2.77 9.28 2.40
CA PRO A 132 1.70 8.53 1.77
C PRO A 132 0.77 9.41 0.91
N PHE A 133 0.18 8.82 -0.13
CA PHE A 133 -0.98 9.39 -0.81
C PHE A 133 -2.27 9.02 -0.06
N LEU A 134 -3.19 9.99 -0.04
CA LEU A 134 -4.46 9.87 0.65
C LEU A 134 -5.39 8.88 -0.06
N GLU A 135 -5.29 8.80 -1.37
CA GLU A 135 -6.14 8.01 -2.24
C GLU A 135 -5.56 6.63 -2.59
N ILE A 136 -4.35 6.30 -2.12
CA ILE A 136 -3.67 5.02 -2.40
C ILE A 136 -3.22 4.33 -1.11
N GLU A 137 -2.26 4.90 -0.37
CA GLU A 137 -1.70 4.22 0.80
C GLU A 137 -2.65 4.23 2.00
N PHE A 138 -3.42 5.30 2.22
CA PHE A 138 -4.41 5.36 3.30
C PHE A 138 -5.48 4.24 3.23
N PRO A 139 -6.13 3.97 2.07
CA PRO A 139 -7.07 2.85 1.96
C PRO A 139 -6.39 1.47 1.95
N LEU A 140 -5.27 1.31 1.24
CA LEU A 140 -4.68 -0.01 0.96
C LEU A 140 -3.69 -0.48 2.03
N PHE A 141 -3.04 0.45 2.72
CA PHE A 141 -1.97 0.17 3.67
C PHE A 141 -2.14 1.00 4.95
N PRO A 142 -3.24 0.83 5.71
CA PRO A 142 -3.50 1.60 6.93
C PRO A 142 -2.42 1.41 8.02
N GLN A 143 -1.59 0.38 7.87
CA GLN A 143 -0.54 0.05 8.83
C GLN A 143 0.82 0.73 8.55
N VAL A 144 0.96 1.52 7.47
CA VAL A 144 2.25 2.15 7.12
C VAL A 144 2.79 3.03 8.26
N ASP A 145 4.06 2.86 8.61
CA ASP A 145 4.71 3.56 9.72
C ASP A 145 4.59 5.08 9.61
N SER A 146 4.66 5.63 8.39
CA SER A 146 4.52 7.06 8.12
C SER A 146 3.15 7.63 8.49
N LEU A 147 2.09 6.81 8.52
CA LEU A 147 0.75 7.17 8.98
C LEU A 147 0.62 7.08 10.51
N LYS A 148 1.52 6.36 11.18
CA LYS A 148 1.51 6.13 12.63
C LYS A 148 2.57 6.92 13.40
N ASP A 149 3.58 7.48 12.72
CA ASP A 149 4.63 8.27 13.36
C ASP A 149 4.04 9.58 13.92
N LYS A 150 3.78 9.59 15.23
CA LYS A 150 3.33 10.79 15.96
C LYS A 150 4.36 11.94 15.93
N GLY A 151 5.62 11.65 15.60
CA GLY A 151 6.66 12.65 15.41
C GLY A 151 6.69 13.24 13.99
N ASN A 152 6.02 12.61 13.02
CA ASN A 152 5.87 13.14 11.67
C ASN A 152 4.71 14.14 11.65
N THR A 153 5.02 15.43 11.60
CA THR A 153 4.02 16.50 11.58
C THR A 153 3.35 16.69 10.21
N LEU A 154 3.58 15.79 9.25
CA LEU A 154 3.05 15.92 7.90
C LEU A 154 1.65 15.30 7.74
N PHE A 155 1.25 14.45 8.69
CA PHE A 155 -0.04 13.75 8.70
C PHE A 155 -0.59 13.75 10.10
#